data_AF-A0A444K7U2-F1
#
_entry.id   AF-A0A444K7U2-F1
#
_cell.length_a   1.000
_cell.length_b   1.000
_cell.length_c   1.000
_cell.angle_alpha   90.00
_cell.angle_beta   90.00
_cell.angle_gamma   90.00
#
_symmetry.space_group_name_H-M   'P 1'
#
loop_
_entity.id
_entity.type
_entity.pdbx_description
1 polymer ?
#
loop_
_entity_poly.entity_id
_entity_poly.type
_entity_poly.pdbx_seq_one_letter_code
_entity_poly.pdbx_strand_id
1 'polypeptide(L)' 'MSTAFLSHIDNELAGLKSAGLYKSERVIASTQSAEIEVGGDKVLNFCANNYLGLADSAE' A
#
# COMPACT_ATOMS: atom_id res chain seq x y z
N MET A 1 -25.54 11.33 -2.70
CA MET A 1 -24.82 11.18 -3.99
C MET A 1 -25.75 10.56 -5.01
N SER A 2 -25.65 10.93 -6.29
CA SER A 2 -26.48 10.34 -7.34
C SER A 2 -25.96 8.95 -7.75
N THR A 3 -26.86 8.05 -8.14
CA THR A 3 -26.51 6.72 -8.65
C THR A 3 -25.60 6.78 -9.87
N ALA A 4 -25.81 7.76 -10.75
CA ALA A 4 -24.99 7.96 -11.95
C ALA A 4 -23.52 8.27 -11.61
N PHE A 5 -23.28 9.07 -10.57
CA PHE A 5 -21.92 9.37 -10.11
C PHE A 5 -21.23 8.10 -9.58
N LEU A 6 -21.89 7.32 -8.72
CA LEU A 6 -21.31 6.08 -8.20
C LEU A 6 -21.03 5.05 -9.31
N SER A 7 -21.95 4.90 -10.26
CA SER A 7 -21.73 4.02 -11.42
C SER A 7 -20.54 4.45 -12.28
N HIS A 8 -20.33 5.76 -12.45
CA HIS A 8 -19.14 6.26 -13.13
C HIS A 8 -17.85 5.87 -12.38
N ILE A 9 -17.81 6.03 -11.06
CA ILE A 9 -16.66 5.62 -10.23
C ILE A 9 -16.41 4.11 -10.34
N ASP A 10 -17.44 3.27 -10.29
CA ASP A 10 -17.30 1.83 -10.43
C ASP A 10 -16.69 1.43 -11.79
N ASN A 11 -17.11 2.12 -12.86
CA ASN A 11 -16.56 1.90 -14.21
C ASN A 11 -15.09 2.32 -14.31
N GLU A 12 -14.71 3.48 -13.74
CA GLU A 12 -13.31 3.92 -13.69
C GLU A 12 -12.44 2.93 -12.90
N LEU A 13 -12.93 2.44 -11.75
CA LEU A 13 -12.24 1.42 -10.94
C LEU A 13 -12.08 0.10 -11.70
N ALA A 14 -13.10 -0.33 -12.43
CA ALA A 14 -13.02 -1.52 -13.29
C ALA A 14 -12.00 -1.33 -14.42
N GLY A 15 -11.98 -0.15 -15.05
CA GLY A 15 -10.99 0.22 -16.06
C GLY A 15 -9.56 0.14 -15.53
N LEU A 16 -9.29 0.73 -14.35
CA LEU A 16 -7.98 0.67 -13.70
C LEU A 16 -7.53 -0.77 -13.40
N LYS A 17 -8.45 -1.63 -12.94
CA LYS A 17 -8.17 -3.05 -12.67
C LYS A 17 -7.83 -3.80 -13.95
N SER A 18 -8.62 -3.61 -15.01
CA SER A 18 -8.37 -4.24 -16.31
C SER A 18 -7.06 -3.78 -16.95
N ALA A 19 -6.65 -2.53 -16.72
CA ALA A 19 -5.42 -1.96 -17.24
C ALA A 19 -4.16 -2.28 -16.40
N GLY A 20 -4.31 -2.94 -15.25
CA GLY A 20 -3.19 -3.18 -14.32
C GLY A 20 -2.66 -1.91 -13.63
N LEU A 21 -3.45 -0.83 -13.63
CA LEU A 21 -3.10 0.46 -13.01
C LEU A 21 -3.70 0.61 -11.61
N TYR A 22 -4.62 -0.29 -11.23
CA TYR A 22 -5.17 -0.32 -9.89
C TYR A 22 -4.10 -0.71 -8.86
N LYS A 23 -3.93 0.13 -7.83
CA LYS A 23 -2.98 -0.12 -6.74
C LYS A 23 -3.67 -0.84 -5.60
N SER A 24 -3.30 -2.09 -5.37
CA SER A 24 -3.66 -2.83 -4.15
C SER A 24 -2.62 -2.56 -3.07
N GLU A 25 -3.07 -2.17 -1.89
CA GLU A 25 -2.20 -1.96 -0.74
C GLU A 25 -1.72 -3.30 -0.16
N ARG A 26 -0.52 -3.27 0.43
CA ARG A 26 -0.01 -4.36 1.26
C ARG A 26 0.12 -3.83 2.69
N VAL A 27 -0.52 -4.51 3.63
CA VAL A 27 -0.47 -4.12 5.05
C VAL A 27 0.88 -4.54 5.63
N ILE A 28 1.58 -3.60 6.24
CA ILE A 28 2.78 -3.83 7.06
C ILE A 28 2.31 -4.05 8.50
N ALA A 29 2.68 -5.19 9.09
CA ALA A 29 2.23 -5.60 10.43
C ALA A 29 3.29 -5.37 11.53
N SER A 30 4.48 -4.89 11.16
CA SER A 30 5.58 -4.57 12.08
C SER A 30 5.87 -3.07 12.15
N THR A 31 6.75 -2.66 13.06
CA THR A 31 7.40 -1.35 13.01
C THR A 31 8.25 -1.19 11.74
N GLN A 32 8.60 0.05 11.40
CA GLN A 32 9.36 0.34 10.19
C GLN A 32 10.84 0.05 10.39
N SER A 33 11.38 -0.90 9.64
CA SER A 33 12.79 -1.28 9.68
C SER A 33 13.26 -1.79 8.31
N ALA A 34 14.53 -2.17 8.20
CA ALA A 34 15.06 -2.83 7.00
C ALA A 34 14.40 -4.20 6.76
N GLU A 35 14.05 -4.94 7.81
CA GLU A 35 13.20 -6.13 7.77
C GLU A 35 11.80 -5.76 8.28
N ILE A 36 10.75 -6.10 7.54
CA ILE A 36 9.35 -5.86 7.92
C ILE A 36 8.49 -7.10 7.73
N GLU A 37 7.34 -7.14 8.40
CA GLU A 37 6.31 -8.17 8.20
C GLU A 37 5.21 -7.67 7.27
N VAL A 38 4.99 -8.35 6.14
CA VAL A 38 3.96 -8.01 5.14
C VAL A 38 3.28 -9.29 4.67
N GLY A 39 1.95 -9.34 4.79
CA GLY A 39 1.19 -10.52 4.35
C GLY A 39 1.52 -11.81 5.11
N GLY A 40 2.08 -11.70 6.32
CA GLY A 40 2.53 -12.84 7.15
C GLY A 40 3.96 -13.30 6.89
N ASP A 41 4.67 -12.68 5.93
CA ASP A 41 6.05 -13.01 5.61
C ASP A 41 7.00 -11.90 6.07
N LYS A 42 8.23 -12.29 6.43
CA LYS A 42 9.34 -11.36 6.69
C LYS A 42 10.08 -11.05 5.39
N VAL A 43 10.22 -9.77 5.08
CA VAL A 43 10.85 -9.28 3.84
C VAL A 43 11.75 -8.07 4.09
N LEU A 44 12.68 -7.81 3.18
CA LEU A 44 13.52 -6.60 3.21
C LEU A 44 12.80 -5.43 2.52
N ASN A 45 12.74 -4.27 3.19
CA ASN A 45 12.04 -3.08 2.69
C ASN A 45 12.99 -2.09 1.99
N PHE A 46 12.98 -2.09 0.66
CA PHE A 46 13.78 -1.18 -0.18
C PHE A 46 12.99 0.01 -0.76
N CYS A 47 11.72 0.18 -0.37
CA CYS A 47 10.87 1.27 -0.87
C CYS A 47 10.41 2.22 0.24
N ALA A 48 11.03 2.17 1.43
CA ALA A 48 10.77 3.10 2.51
C ALA A 48 11.50 4.43 2.31
N ASN A 49 10.91 5.49 2.86
CA ASN A 49 11.59 6.78 3.04
C ASN A 49 12.35 6.85 4.39
N ASN A 50 12.67 5.71 5.00
CA ASN A 50 13.36 5.61 6.31
C ASN A 50 14.89 5.62 6.14
N TYR A 51 15.43 6.68 5.54
CA TYR A 51 16.83 6.73 5.08
C TYR A 51 17.87 6.56 6.19
N LEU A 52 17.60 7.10 7.38
CA LEU A 52 18.51 7.04 8.53
C LEU A 52 18.16 5.90 9.50
N GLY A 53 17.11 5.12 9.23
CA GLY A 53 16.70 4.03 10.12
C GLY A 53 16.04 4.47 11.43
N LEU A 54 15.57 5.72 11.53
CA LEU A 54 15.06 6.29 12.79
C LEU A 54 13.56 6.08 13.03
N ALA A 55 12.83 5.49 12.07
CA ALA A 55 11.39 5.29 12.21
C ALA A 55 10.96 4.26 13.29
N ASP A 56 11.92 3.52 13.86
CA ASP A 56 11.75 2.59 14.98
C ASP A 56 12.90 2.74 16.00
N SER A 57 13.46 3.94 16.12
CA SER A 57 14.51 4.19 17.12
C SER A 57 13.90 4.40 18.51
N ALA A 58 14.66 4.11 19.56
CA ALA A 58 14.18 4.09 20.94
C ALA A 58 14.28 5.46 21.65
N GLU A 59 14.79 6.50 20.98
CA GLU A 59 14.86 7.87 21.51
C GLU A 59 13.49 8.56 21.63
#